data_AF-A0A1J4LS98-F1
#
_entry.id   AF-A0A1J4LS98-F1
#
_cell.length_a   1.000
_cell.length_b   1.000
_cell.length_c   1.000
_cell.angle_alpha   90.00
_cell.angle_beta   90.00
_cell.angle_gamma   90.00
#
_symmetry.space_group_name_H-M   'P 1'
#
loop_
_entity.id
_entity.type
_entity.pdbx_description
1 polymer ?
#
loop_
_entity_poly.entity_id
_entity_poly.type
_entity_poly.pdbx_seq_one_letter_code
_entity_poly.pdbx_strand_id
1 'polypeptide(L)'
;MTGDDGVGDRSDNTGESVAGSDERSRSVEDKSAVPDVPQHSDGGQQQQTGPQSVRDAFDALESDLSRLEAVVRESDGASGGELEYDGGQETGVRPTRAEFEAVAGRLQDVLAELDGGHRVINRRSGGTITPLDPDPEAIDLVDIAHALSNLSRFTGQGKQFYSVARHAVHVSREVEARGGSLPAQRWGLLHDASEAYLSDVPAPVKQTLPGYTRAETRLHTAIKDAFELELTASEERLVDAADTDVGRYELSVHFPGFHEGAGELESAHDGFGVNAPDTDFGAGTDAAKDHYLQRARELGLG
;
A
#
# COMPACT_ATOMS: atom_id res chain seq x y z
N MET A 1 3.20 75.08 33.35
CA MET A 1 1.97 74.82 34.11
C MET A 1 2.01 73.36 34.52
N THR A 2 2.20 73.13 35.83
CA THR A 2 1.91 71.92 36.65
C THR A 2 2.35 70.56 36.07
N GLY A 3 3.29 69.79 36.62
CA GLY A 3 3.68 69.48 38.00
C GLY A 3 3.82 67.94 38.07
N ASP A 4 4.98 67.38 38.42
CA ASP A 4 5.33 66.91 39.78
C ASP A 4 4.70 65.52 40.06
N ASP A 5 5.40 64.38 40.03
CA ASP A 5 6.47 63.81 40.91
C ASP A 5 5.91 62.65 41.78
N GLY A 6 6.78 61.67 42.08
CA GLY A 6 6.62 60.66 43.15
C GLY A 6 6.43 59.23 42.65
N VAL A 7 7.43 58.32 42.60
CA VAL A 7 8.36 57.79 43.63
C VAL A 7 7.69 56.88 44.68
N GLY A 8 8.24 55.67 44.84
CA GLY A 8 8.01 54.74 45.95
C GLY A 8 8.12 53.27 45.50
N ASP A 9 9.26 52.57 45.42
CA ASP A 9 10.37 52.30 46.37
C ASP A 9 10.23 50.96 47.14
N ARG A 10 11.34 50.19 47.12
CA ARG A 10 11.76 49.06 47.99
C ARG A 10 10.94 47.75 47.95
N SER A 11 11.54 46.56 47.94
CA SER A 11 12.71 46.14 48.72
C SER A 11 13.41 44.91 48.13
N ASP A 12 14.74 44.94 48.18
CA ASP A 12 15.65 43.78 48.21
C ASP A 12 15.25 42.73 49.27
N ASN A 13 15.63 41.46 49.10
CA ASN A 13 16.74 40.88 49.90
C ASN A 13 17.04 39.41 49.52
N THR A 14 18.32 39.16 49.22
CA THR A 14 19.20 38.03 49.67
C THR A 14 18.70 36.59 49.67
N GLY A 15 19.49 35.59 49.27
CA GLY A 15 20.92 35.54 49.05
C GLY A 15 21.42 34.09 49.02
N GLU A 16 22.64 33.94 48.52
CA GLU A 16 23.67 32.92 48.80
C GLU A 16 23.27 31.44 48.95
N SER A 17 23.67 30.59 47.99
CA SER A 17 25.00 29.97 47.82
C SER A 17 25.22 28.75 48.72
N VAL A 18 25.70 27.67 48.11
CA VAL A 18 26.84 26.83 48.53
C VAL A 18 26.65 25.41 47.98
N ALA A 19 27.69 24.98 47.25
CA ALA A 19 27.90 23.65 46.71
C ALA A 19 28.16 22.61 47.83
N GLY A 20 27.84 21.35 47.54
CA GLY A 20 28.21 20.23 48.43
C GLY A 20 27.94 18.88 47.77
N SER A 21 29.02 18.28 47.28
CA SER A 21 29.21 16.88 46.90
C SER A 21 28.69 15.90 47.97
N ASP A 22 28.15 14.75 47.56
CA ASP A 22 28.76 13.46 47.88
C ASP A 22 27.96 12.25 47.34
N GLU A 23 28.75 11.26 46.92
CA GLU A 23 28.38 9.97 46.36
C GLU A 23 27.65 9.06 47.35
N ARG A 24 26.72 8.23 46.86
CA ARG A 24 26.55 6.86 47.38
C ARG A 24 25.89 5.92 46.38
N SER A 25 26.65 4.88 46.05
CA SER A 25 26.35 3.73 45.23
C SER A 25 25.25 2.82 45.79
N ARG A 26 24.49 2.15 44.89
CA ARG A 26 23.95 0.76 44.96
C ARG A 26 23.06 0.53 43.73
N SER A 27 23.52 -0.20 42.72
CA SER A 27 23.37 -1.66 42.52
C SER A 27 22.08 -2.04 41.78
N VAL A 28 22.26 -2.33 40.47
CA VAL A 28 21.72 -3.43 39.65
C VAL A 28 20.40 -4.06 40.09
N GLU A 29 19.38 -4.01 39.21
CA GLU A 29 18.57 -5.19 38.84
C GLU A 29 17.87 -4.99 37.49
N ASP A 30 18.32 -5.80 36.53
CA ASP A 30 17.68 -6.16 35.27
C ASP A 30 16.39 -6.95 35.56
N LYS A 31 15.26 -6.52 35.00
CA LYS A 31 14.07 -7.36 34.80
C LYS A 31 13.42 -7.03 33.46
N SER A 32 13.96 -7.68 32.43
CA SER A 32 13.14 -8.21 31.34
C SER A 32 11.89 -8.93 31.90
N ALA A 33 10.70 -8.51 31.48
CA ALA A 33 9.46 -9.22 31.75
C ALA A 33 8.54 -9.08 30.53
N VAL A 34 8.66 -10.05 29.63
CA VAL A 34 7.67 -10.35 28.60
C VAL A 34 6.49 -11.05 29.29
N PRO A 35 5.23 -10.67 29.06
CA PRO A 35 4.10 -11.36 29.68
C PRO A 35 3.87 -12.73 29.01
N ASP A 36 3.69 -13.74 29.86
CA ASP A 36 3.34 -15.13 29.54
C ASP A 36 2.08 -15.22 28.65
N VAL A 37 2.20 -15.92 27.52
CA VAL A 37 1.06 -16.34 26.68
C VAL A 37 0.60 -17.73 27.15
N PRO A 38 -0.69 -17.96 27.44
CA PRO A 38 -1.18 -19.27 27.89
C PRO A 38 -1.06 -20.32 26.79
N GLN A 39 -0.40 -21.45 27.08
CA GLN A 39 -0.41 -22.63 26.22
C GLN A 39 -1.76 -23.35 26.33
N HIS A 40 -2.62 -23.16 25.34
CA HIS A 40 -3.73 -24.07 25.08
C HIS A 40 -3.29 -25.12 24.07
N SER A 41 -3.14 -26.35 24.56
CA SER A 41 -3.04 -27.56 23.74
C SER A 41 -4.43 -27.93 23.24
N ASP A 42 -4.69 -27.77 21.95
CA ASP A 42 -5.79 -28.50 21.29
C ASP A 42 -5.33 -29.03 19.93
N GLY A 43 -5.65 -30.30 19.70
CA GLY A 43 -5.11 -31.14 18.64
C GLY A 43 -5.79 -30.86 17.30
N GLY A 44 -5.22 -29.96 16.51
CA GLY A 44 -5.45 -29.87 15.07
C GLY A 44 -4.34 -30.61 14.32
N GLN A 45 -4.70 -31.50 13.40
CA GLN A 45 -3.75 -32.22 12.55
C GLN A 45 -2.93 -31.24 11.70
N GLN A 46 -1.73 -30.88 12.17
CA GLN A 46 -0.74 -30.20 11.35
C GLN A 46 -0.17 -31.22 10.35
N GLN A 47 -0.42 -31.00 9.06
CA GLN A 47 0.29 -31.70 8.01
C GLN A 47 1.77 -31.32 8.14
N GLN A 48 2.59 -32.31 8.50
CA GLN A 48 4.04 -32.13 8.60
C GLN A 48 4.62 -31.90 7.21
N THR A 49 4.99 -30.66 6.89
CA THR A 49 5.81 -30.33 5.71
C THR A 49 7.28 -30.59 6.05
N GLY A 50 7.80 -31.71 5.54
CA GLY A 50 9.18 -32.14 5.79
C GLY A 50 10.17 -31.60 4.74
N PRO A 51 11.46 -31.99 4.81
CA PRO A 51 12.50 -31.61 3.84
C PRO A 51 12.22 -31.97 2.37
N GLN A 52 11.17 -32.76 2.13
CA GLN A 52 10.75 -33.23 0.81
C GLN A 52 9.97 -32.14 0.04
N SER A 53 9.08 -31.38 0.69
CA SER A 53 8.30 -30.30 0.04
C SER A 53 9.20 -29.21 -0.52
N VAL A 54 10.23 -28.83 0.25
CA VAL A 54 11.25 -27.87 -0.17
C VAL A 54 12.03 -28.38 -1.39
N ARG A 55 12.38 -29.68 -1.42
CA ARG A 55 13.10 -30.28 -2.56
C ARG A 55 12.25 -30.31 -3.82
N ASP A 56 11.00 -30.74 -3.71
CA ASP A 56 10.06 -30.76 -4.83
C ASP A 56 9.85 -29.36 -5.42
N ALA A 57 9.89 -28.32 -4.57
CA ALA A 57 9.79 -26.93 -5.01
C ALA A 57 11.07 -26.41 -5.70
N PHE A 58 12.25 -26.84 -5.25
CA PHE A 58 13.52 -26.59 -5.95
C PHE A 58 13.55 -27.27 -7.32
N ASP A 59 13.13 -28.54 -7.41
CA ASP A 59 13.06 -29.27 -8.69
C ASP A 59 12.11 -28.59 -9.68
N ALA A 60 10.97 -28.06 -9.20
CA ALA A 60 10.06 -27.26 -10.00
C ALA A 60 10.72 -25.97 -10.51
N LEU A 61 11.45 -25.25 -9.64
CA LEU A 61 12.18 -24.04 -10.02
C LEU A 61 13.27 -24.33 -11.07
N GLU A 62 14.02 -25.43 -10.94
CA GLU A 62 15.00 -25.87 -11.93
C GLU A 62 14.34 -26.17 -13.28
N SER A 63 13.15 -26.79 -13.28
CA SER A 63 12.38 -27.04 -14.50
C SER A 63 11.96 -25.75 -15.20
N ASP A 64 11.52 -24.75 -14.45
CA ASP A 64 11.10 -23.47 -15.02
C ASP A 64 12.27 -22.63 -15.50
N LEU A 65 13.39 -22.63 -14.76
CA LEU A 65 14.62 -21.98 -15.20
C LEU A 65 15.13 -22.61 -16.49
N SER A 66 15.05 -23.94 -16.60
CA SER A 66 15.40 -24.66 -17.84
C SER A 66 14.49 -24.28 -19.01
N ARG A 67 13.19 -24.07 -18.78
CA ARG A 67 12.27 -23.54 -19.80
C ARG A 67 12.61 -22.12 -20.22
N LEU A 68 12.87 -21.24 -19.26
CA LEU A 68 13.31 -19.86 -19.51
C LEU A 68 14.61 -19.82 -20.32
N GLU A 69 15.59 -20.65 -19.96
CA GLU A 69 16.85 -20.77 -20.71
C GLU A 69 16.64 -21.25 -22.15
N ALA A 70 15.71 -22.19 -22.39
CA ALA A 70 15.40 -22.65 -23.74
C ALA A 70 14.81 -21.53 -24.61
N VAL A 71 13.86 -20.77 -24.07
CA VAL A 71 13.24 -19.62 -24.74
C VAL A 71 14.29 -18.55 -25.08
N VAL A 72 15.20 -18.26 -24.16
CA VAL A 72 16.29 -17.29 -24.39
C VAL A 72 17.26 -17.77 -25.47
N ARG A 73 17.71 -19.03 -25.43
CA ARG A 73 18.62 -19.59 -26.45
C ARG A 73 18.00 -19.62 -27.85
N GLU A 74 16.70 -19.86 -27.95
CA GLU A 74 15.96 -19.78 -29.21
C GLU A 74 15.91 -18.34 -29.75
N SER A 75 15.86 -17.33 -28.87
CA SER A 75 15.91 -15.92 -29.26
C SER A 75 17.29 -15.45 -29.74
N ASP A 76 18.38 -15.99 -29.19
CA ASP A 76 19.76 -15.67 -29.61
C ASP A 76 20.15 -16.35 -30.94
N GLY A 77 19.48 -17.44 -31.32
CA GLY A 77 19.71 -18.13 -32.59
C GLY A 77 19.12 -17.42 -33.83
N ALA A 78 18.27 -16.42 -33.63
CA ALA A 78 17.59 -15.69 -34.70
C ALA A 78 18.31 -14.39 -35.15
N SER A 79 19.35 -13.95 -34.44
CA SER A 79 20.12 -12.76 -34.80
C SER A 79 21.32 -13.11 -35.69
N GLY A 80 21.07 -13.34 -36.98
CA GLY A 80 22.11 -13.70 -37.95
C GLY A 80 21.85 -13.32 -39.41
N GLY A 81 20.90 -12.42 -39.70
CA GLY A 81 20.65 -11.93 -41.06
C GLY A 81 20.09 -10.51 -41.03
N GLU A 82 20.58 -9.66 -41.93
CA GLU A 82 20.14 -8.28 -42.12
C GLU A 82 18.60 -8.18 -42.16
N LEU A 83 18.04 -7.34 -41.29
CA LEU A 83 16.61 -7.07 -41.21
C LEU A 83 16.19 -6.17 -42.39
N GLU A 84 15.71 -6.77 -43.47
CA GLU A 84 14.79 -6.09 -44.39
C GLU A 84 13.42 -5.98 -43.73
N TYR A 85 12.90 -4.75 -43.67
CA TYR A 85 11.62 -4.42 -43.06
C TYR A 85 10.48 -4.75 -44.04
N ASP A 86 9.93 -5.96 -43.96
CA ASP A 86 8.64 -6.30 -44.58
C ASP A 86 7.61 -6.66 -43.50
N GLY A 87 6.42 -6.09 -43.63
CA GLY A 87 5.37 -6.14 -42.62
C GLY A 87 4.85 -7.56 -42.40
N GLY A 88 5.30 -8.19 -41.32
CA GLY A 88 4.80 -9.50 -40.89
C GLY A 88 5.30 -9.87 -39.50
N GLN A 89 4.36 -10.16 -38.61
CA GLN A 89 4.45 -10.65 -37.23
C GLN A 89 5.85 -11.05 -36.72
N GLU A 90 6.36 -10.31 -35.73
CA GLU A 90 7.52 -10.70 -34.91
C GLU A 90 7.25 -12.05 -34.22
N THR A 91 7.88 -13.12 -34.71
CA THR A 91 7.95 -14.41 -34.00
C THR A 91 9.31 -14.55 -33.34
N GLY A 92 9.51 -13.81 -32.25
CA GLY A 92 10.56 -14.09 -31.26
C GLY A 92 9.86 -14.31 -29.92
N VAL A 93 9.75 -15.56 -29.46
CA VAL A 93 9.11 -15.85 -28.17
C VAL A 93 10.10 -15.38 -27.09
N ARG A 94 9.92 -14.18 -26.55
CA ARG A 94 10.50 -13.80 -25.26
C ARG A 94 9.66 -14.41 -24.15
N PRO A 95 10.24 -14.81 -23.01
CA PRO A 95 9.45 -15.23 -21.87
C PRO A 95 8.46 -14.12 -21.52
N THR A 96 7.20 -14.49 -21.39
CA THR A 96 6.16 -13.54 -21.01
C THR A 96 6.42 -13.09 -19.57
N ARG A 97 6.05 -11.85 -19.25
CA ARG A 97 6.11 -11.35 -17.86
C ARG A 97 5.40 -12.31 -16.89
N ALA A 98 4.29 -12.90 -17.31
CA ALA A 98 3.52 -13.86 -16.51
C ALA A 98 4.35 -15.09 -16.12
N GLU A 99 5.17 -15.63 -17.02
CA GLU A 99 6.05 -16.77 -16.72
C GLU A 99 7.12 -16.40 -15.71
N PHE A 100 7.75 -15.23 -15.86
CA PHE A 100 8.74 -14.73 -14.90
C PHE A 100 8.14 -14.51 -13.50
N GLU A 101 6.97 -13.87 -13.41
CA GLU A 101 6.25 -13.65 -12.16
C GLU A 101 5.86 -14.97 -11.48
N ALA A 102 5.49 -15.98 -12.25
CA ALA A 102 5.17 -17.30 -11.72
C ALA A 102 6.38 -17.97 -11.05
N VAL A 103 7.57 -17.83 -11.64
CA VAL A 103 8.84 -18.33 -11.07
C VAL A 103 9.21 -17.55 -9.82
N ALA A 104 9.17 -16.22 -9.88
CA ALA A 104 9.46 -15.36 -8.73
C ALA A 104 8.51 -15.67 -7.55
N GLY A 105 7.23 -15.91 -7.84
CA GLY A 105 6.24 -16.31 -6.84
C GLY A 105 6.54 -17.65 -6.17
N ARG A 106 6.93 -18.67 -6.95
CA ARG A 106 7.34 -19.97 -6.38
C ARG A 106 8.57 -19.82 -5.48
N LEU A 107 9.57 -19.05 -5.92
CA LEU A 107 10.74 -18.79 -5.09
C LEU A 107 10.37 -18.09 -3.78
N GLN A 108 9.43 -17.13 -3.81
CA GLN A 108 8.93 -16.47 -2.59
C GLN A 108 8.24 -17.46 -1.64
N ASP A 109 7.43 -18.39 -2.15
CA ASP A 109 6.75 -19.39 -1.32
C ASP A 109 7.77 -20.34 -0.68
N VAL A 110 8.81 -20.77 -1.42
CA VAL A 110 9.91 -21.61 -0.88
C VAL A 110 10.67 -20.89 0.23
N LEU A 111 11.03 -19.63 -0.01
CA LEU A 111 11.71 -18.82 1.00
C LEU A 111 10.85 -18.68 2.26
N ALA A 112 9.56 -18.45 2.09
CA ALA A 112 8.64 -18.39 3.22
C ALA A 112 8.57 -19.71 3.98
N GLU A 113 8.44 -20.85 3.30
CA GLU A 113 8.42 -22.18 3.95
C GLU A 113 9.70 -22.43 4.76
N LEU A 114 10.87 -22.13 4.19
CA LEU A 114 12.16 -22.24 4.86
C LEU A 114 12.27 -21.35 6.10
N ASP A 115 11.62 -20.19 6.07
CA ASP A 115 11.60 -19.21 7.15
C ASP A 115 10.49 -19.45 8.18
N GLY A 116 9.69 -20.52 8.04
CA GLY A 116 8.57 -20.84 8.93
C GLY A 116 7.30 -20.02 8.67
N GLY A 117 7.14 -19.51 7.45
CA GLY A 117 6.01 -18.73 6.96
C GLY A 117 6.37 -17.29 6.62
N HIS A 118 5.48 -16.64 5.85
CA HIS A 118 5.57 -15.21 5.58
C HIS A 118 5.48 -14.39 6.89
N ARG A 119 6.12 -13.21 6.89
CA ARG A 119 6.20 -12.36 8.09
C ARG A 119 4.98 -11.44 8.20
N VAL A 120 4.64 -11.14 9.46
CA VAL A 120 3.51 -10.29 9.81
C VAL A 120 3.91 -8.82 9.95
N ILE A 121 2.93 -7.94 9.76
CA ILE A 121 2.98 -6.53 10.16
C ILE A 121 1.86 -6.24 11.17
N ASN A 122 2.08 -5.25 12.03
CA ASN A 122 1.06 -4.79 12.99
C ASN A 122 0.03 -3.90 12.30
N ARG A 123 -1.24 -4.11 12.61
CA ARG A 123 -2.34 -3.26 12.15
C ARG A 123 -2.57 -2.10 13.12
N ARG A 124 -3.20 -1.01 12.65
CA ARG A 124 -3.45 0.19 13.47
C ARG A 124 -4.48 -0.07 14.57
N SER A 125 -5.55 -0.80 14.26
CA SER A 125 -6.63 -1.21 15.16
C SER A 125 -6.17 -2.24 16.20
N GLY A 126 -5.00 -2.85 15.99
CA GLY A 126 -4.45 -3.93 16.79
C GLY A 126 -4.44 -5.28 16.04
N GLY A 127 -3.67 -6.24 16.54
CA GLY A 127 -3.44 -7.52 15.85
C GLY A 127 -2.48 -7.38 14.66
N THR A 128 -2.45 -8.41 13.82
CA THR A 128 -1.46 -8.57 12.76
C THR A 128 -2.08 -9.06 11.46
N ILE A 129 -1.43 -8.76 10.33
CA ILE A 129 -1.72 -9.34 9.03
C ILE A 129 -0.42 -9.82 8.38
N THR A 130 -0.50 -10.85 7.55
CA THR A 130 0.60 -11.36 6.73
C THR A 130 0.41 -10.88 5.28
N PRO A 131 1.03 -9.79 4.82
CA PRO A 131 0.68 -9.19 3.52
C PRO A 131 0.85 -10.10 2.30
N LEU A 132 1.81 -11.03 2.35
CA LEU A 132 2.10 -11.96 1.24
C LEU A 132 1.26 -13.25 1.28
N ASP A 133 0.53 -13.47 2.38
CA ASP A 133 -0.39 -14.58 2.61
C ASP A 133 -1.56 -14.10 3.50
N PRO A 134 -2.39 -13.18 2.98
CA PRO A 134 -3.35 -12.44 3.79
C PRO A 134 -4.54 -13.32 4.18
N ASP A 135 -4.89 -13.28 5.46
CA ASP A 135 -6.16 -13.78 5.98
C ASP A 135 -7.24 -12.70 5.79
N PRO A 136 -8.34 -12.97 5.05
CA PRO A 136 -9.44 -12.03 4.89
C PRO A 136 -10.02 -11.52 6.22
N GLU A 137 -10.03 -12.33 7.28
CA GLU A 137 -10.55 -11.91 8.61
C GLU A 137 -9.64 -10.86 9.29
N ALA A 138 -8.38 -10.76 8.86
CA ALA A 138 -7.44 -9.76 9.35
C ALA A 138 -7.54 -8.42 8.58
N ILE A 139 -8.42 -8.29 7.60
CA ILE A 139 -8.59 -7.07 6.81
C ILE A 139 -9.70 -6.22 7.41
N ASP A 140 -9.37 -4.98 7.78
CA ASP A 140 -10.30 -4.04 8.41
C ASP A 140 -10.36 -2.71 7.65
N LEU A 141 -11.57 -2.18 7.48
CA LEU A 141 -11.81 -0.95 6.73
C LEU A 141 -11.18 0.29 7.40
N VAL A 142 -11.15 0.34 8.73
CA VAL A 142 -10.56 1.46 9.48
C VAL A 142 -9.05 1.44 9.35
N ASP A 143 -8.44 0.26 9.36
CA ASP A 143 -7.01 0.07 9.10
C ASP A 143 -6.63 0.51 7.68
N ILE A 144 -7.41 0.08 6.68
CA ILE A 144 -7.23 0.51 5.27
C ILE A 144 -7.33 2.03 5.17
N ALA A 145 -8.43 2.62 5.64
CA ALA A 145 -8.66 4.06 5.57
C ALA A 145 -7.53 4.85 6.24
N HIS A 146 -7.05 4.37 7.40
CA HIS A 146 -5.94 5.00 8.10
C HIS A 146 -4.64 4.92 7.30
N ALA A 147 -4.25 3.74 6.82
CA ALA A 147 -3.01 3.58 6.06
C ALA A 147 -3.05 4.42 4.77
N LEU A 148 -4.11 4.29 3.96
CA LEU A 148 -4.26 5.02 2.70
C LEU A 148 -4.28 6.54 2.87
N SER A 149 -4.79 7.06 4.00
CA SER A 149 -4.75 8.50 4.29
C SER A 149 -3.35 9.04 4.59
N ASN A 150 -2.39 8.19 4.92
CA ASN A 150 -1.00 8.55 5.21
C ASN A 150 -0.05 8.25 4.04
N LEU A 151 -0.48 7.46 3.05
CA LEU A 151 0.30 7.19 1.85
C LEU A 151 0.13 8.33 0.86
N SER A 152 1.24 8.98 0.49
CA SER A 152 1.24 10.00 -0.56
C SER A 152 1.33 9.35 -1.92
N ARG A 153 0.41 9.69 -2.81
CA ARG A 153 0.57 9.46 -4.25
C ARG A 153 1.75 10.23 -4.79
N PHE A 154 2.20 9.81 -5.97
CA PHE A 154 3.34 10.37 -6.68
C PHE A 154 4.65 10.34 -5.87
N THR A 155 4.76 9.44 -4.90
CA THR A 155 5.90 9.37 -3.97
C THR A 155 6.20 10.73 -3.31
N GLY A 156 5.15 11.53 -3.05
CA GLY A 156 5.27 12.84 -2.43
C GLY A 156 5.88 13.93 -3.30
N GLN A 157 6.10 13.71 -4.60
CA GLN A 157 6.69 14.69 -5.52
C GLN A 157 5.67 15.71 -6.06
N GLY A 158 4.37 15.48 -5.83
CA GLY A 158 3.32 16.40 -6.24
C GLY A 158 3.45 17.76 -5.55
N LYS A 159 2.89 18.80 -6.18
CA LYS A 159 2.89 20.17 -5.65
C LYS A 159 2.37 20.31 -4.20
N GLN A 160 1.49 19.40 -3.80
CA GLN A 160 0.91 19.29 -2.47
C GLN A 160 0.71 17.80 -2.13
N PHE A 161 0.64 17.49 -0.84
CA PHE A 161 0.28 16.15 -0.38
C PHE A 161 -1.08 15.75 -0.95
N TYR A 162 -1.13 14.54 -1.48
CA TYR A 162 -2.32 13.94 -2.08
C TYR A 162 -2.32 12.47 -1.74
N SER A 163 -3.27 12.06 -0.91
CA SER A 163 -3.32 10.73 -0.33
C SER A 163 -3.92 9.69 -1.27
N VAL A 164 -3.54 8.43 -1.09
CA VAL A 164 -4.18 7.30 -1.77
C VAL A 164 -5.67 7.19 -1.40
N ALA A 165 -6.02 7.50 -0.14
CA ALA A 165 -7.42 7.50 0.29
C ALA A 165 -8.29 8.48 -0.52
N ARG A 166 -7.77 9.68 -0.80
CA ARG A 166 -8.49 10.68 -1.59
C ARG A 166 -8.70 10.23 -3.04
N HIS A 167 -7.64 9.69 -3.65
CA HIS A 167 -7.74 9.09 -4.97
C HIS A 167 -8.81 8.01 -5.03
N ALA A 168 -8.81 7.06 -4.09
CA ALA A 168 -9.79 5.99 -4.03
C ALA A 168 -11.24 6.51 -3.88
N VAL A 169 -11.46 7.57 -3.10
CA VAL A 169 -12.77 8.25 -3.03
C VAL A 169 -13.15 8.85 -4.39
N HIS A 170 -12.22 9.51 -5.07
CA HIS A 170 -12.45 10.11 -6.38
C HIS A 170 -12.82 9.05 -7.43
N VAL A 171 -12.07 7.94 -7.47
CA VAL A 171 -12.38 6.78 -8.34
C VAL A 171 -13.76 6.22 -8.04
N SER A 172 -14.12 6.03 -6.76
CA SER A 172 -15.46 5.56 -6.38
C SER A 172 -16.59 6.51 -6.82
N ARG A 173 -16.37 7.82 -6.78
CA ARG A 173 -17.34 8.84 -7.25
C ARG A 173 -17.42 8.87 -8.78
N GLU A 174 -16.30 8.70 -9.46
CA GLU A 174 -16.25 8.63 -10.92
C GLU A 174 -16.98 7.38 -11.44
N VAL A 175 -16.80 6.23 -10.80
CA VAL A 175 -17.54 5.00 -11.12
C VAL A 175 -19.04 5.20 -10.92
N GLU A 176 -19.46 5.89 -9.86
CA GLU A 176 -20.88 6.25 -9.63
C GLU A 176 -21.40 7.18 -10.74
N ALA A 177 -20.65 8.21 -11.13
CA ALA A 177 -21.03 9.14 -12.18
C ALA A 177 -21.22 8.45 -13.54
N ARG A 178 -20.34 7.48 -13.85
CA ARG A 178 -20.41 6.62 -15.04
C ARG A 178 -21.55 5.58 -15.00
N GLY A 179 -22.40 5.60 -13.97
CA GLY A 179 -23.52 4.68 -13.82
C GLY A 179 -23.12 3.26 -13.38
N GLY A 180 -21.95 3.11 -12.76
CA GLY A 180 -21.46 1.84 -12.23
C GLY A 180 -22.38 1.26 -11.15
N SER A 181 -22.42 -0.07 -11.06
CA SER A 181 -23.19 -0.79 -10.04
C SER A 181 -22.65 -0.53 -8.63
N LEU A 182 -23.42 -0.90 -7.60
CA LEU A 182 -22.94 -0.78 -6.21
C LEU A 182 -21.66 -1.60 -5.95
N PRO A 183 -21.52 -2.87 -6.40
CA PRO A 183 -20.24 -3.59 -6.33
C PRO A 183 -19.09 -2.85 -7.01
N ALA A 184 -19.31 -2.28 -8.20
CA ALA A 184 -18.28 -1.51 -8.90
C ALA A 184 -17.87 -0.25 -8.12
N GLN A 185 -18.82 0.47 -7.52
CA GLN A 185 -18.53 1.66 -6.71
C GLN A 185 -17.76 1.31 -5.42
N ARG A 186 -18.09 0.17 -4.79
CA ARG A 186 -17.37 -0.38 -3.63
C ARG A 186 -15.95 -0.77 -4.01
N TRP A 187 -15.78 -1.46 -5.14
CA TRP A 187 -14.47 -1.79 -5.66
C TRP A 187 -13.67 -0.55 -6.03
N GLY A 188 -14.28 0.48 -6.62
CA GLY A 188 -13.63 1.76 -6.87
C GLY A 188 -13.06 2.40 -5.60
N LEU A 189 -13.68 2.21 -4.44
CA LEU A 189 -13.13 2.68 -3.15
C LEU A 189 -12.02 1.77 -2.59
N LEU A 190 -12.08 0.47 -2.88
CA LEU A 190 -11.21 -0.56 -2.31
C LEU A 190 -10.09 -1.03 -3.27
N HIS A 191 -10.03 -0.55 -4.51
CA HIS A 191 -9.11 -1.05 -5.53
C HIS A 191 -7.64 -0.87 -5.14
N ASP A 192 -7.31 0.21 -4.44
CA ASP A 192 -5.97 0.48 -3.89
C ASP A 192 -5.80 0.00 -2.44
N ALA A 193 -6.76 -0.76 -1.87
CA ALA A 193 -6.67 -1.18 -0.47
C ALA A 193 -5.50 -2.14 -0.19
N SER A 194 -4.94 -2.80 -1.20
CA SER A 194 -3.70 -3.59 -1.08
C SER A 194 -2.49 -2.73 -0.68
N GLU A 195 -2.49 -1.43 -1.05
CA GLU A 195 -1.40 -0.50 -0.73
C GLU A 195 -1.31 -0.20 0.77
N ALA A 196 -2.41 -0.40 1.52
CA ALA A 196 -2.39 -0.34 2.98
C ALA A 196 -1.38 -1.33 3.60
N TYR A 197 -1.07 -2.43 2.89
CA TYR A 197 -0.21 -3.51 3.35
C TYR A 197 1.10 -3.63 2.54
N LEU A 198 1.12 -3.17 1.29
CA LEU A 198 2.30 -3.23 0.39
C LEU A 198 2.99 -1.88 0.13
N SER A 199 2.41 -0.77 0.58
CA SER A 199 2.76 0.61 0.19
C SER A 199 2.38 0.95 -1.26
N ASP A 200 2.13 2.25 -1.50
CA ASP A 200 2.03 2.82 -2.85
C ASP A 200 3.40 2.75 -3.53
N VAL A 201 3.46 2.05 -4.66
CA VAL A 201 4.63 1.95 -5.52
C VAL A 201 4.29 2.57 -6.87
N PRO A 202 5.06 3.54 -7.41
CA PRO A 202 4.74 4.12 -8.70
C PRO A 202 4.66 3.07 -9.80
N ALA A 203 3.67 3.20 -10.69
CA ALA A 203 3.43 2.23 -11.77
C ALA A 203 4.68 1.84 -12.60
N PRO A 204 5.59 2.77 -12.99
CA PRO A 204 6.81 2.40 -13.71
C PRO A 204 7.75 1.48 -12.90
N VAL A 205 7.74 1.60 -11.56
CA VAL A 205 8.54 0.77 -10.65
C VAL A 205 7.83 -0.55 -10.38
N LYS A 206 6.49 -0.56 -10.19
CA LYS A 206 5.69 -1.80 -10.05
C LYS A 206 5.98 -2.79 -11.18
N GLN A 207 6.24 -2.30 -12.40
CA GLN A 207 6.54 -3.13 -13.57
C GLN A 207 7.87 -3.88 -13.51
N THR A 208 8.80 -3.48 -12.63
CA THR A 208 10.14 -4.06 -12.54
C THR A 208 10.37 -4.86 -11.25
N LEU A 209 9.40 -4.89 -10.32
CA LEU A 209 9.49 -5.60 -9.05
C LEU A 209 8.95 -7.03 -9.17
N PRO A 210 9.80 -8.07 -9.11
CA PRO A 210 9.36 -9.46 -9.18
C PRO A 210 8.48 -9.83 -7.98
N GLY A 211 7.36 -10.51 -8.23
CA GLY A 211 6.45 -11.01 -7.21
C GLY A 211 5.51 -9.95 -6.60
N TYR A 212 5.68 -8.66 -6.91
CA TYR A 212 4.81 -7.60 -6.39
C TYR A 212 3.38 -7.76 -6.93
N THR A 213 3.22 -7.91 -8.24
CA THR A 213 1.89 -8.10 -8.87
C THR A 213 1.18 -9.33 -8.34
N ARG A 214 1.92 -10.40 -8.01
CA ARG A 214 1.34 -11.58 -7.39
C ARG A 214 0.84 -11.31 -5.96
N ALA A 215 1.63 -10.61 -5.15
CA ALA A 215 1.23 -10.21 -3.81
C ALA A 215 0.00 -9.29 -3.82
N GLU A 216 -0.01 -8.32 -4.73
CA GLU A 216 -1.13 -7.39 -4.95
C GLU A 216 -2.39 -8.17 -5.36
N THR A 217 -2.30 -9.12 -6.30
CA THR A 217 -3.42 -9.99 -6.68
C THR A 217 -3.94 -10.83 -5.50
N ARG A 218 -3.06 -11.42 -4.68
CA ARG A 218 -3.46 -12.18 -3.48
C ARG A 218 -4.23 -11.30 -2.50
N LEU A 219 -3.73 -10.10 -2.24
CA LEU A 219 -4.42 -9.12 -1.39
C LEU A 219 -5.75 -8.69 -1.99
N HIS A 220 -5.83 -8.41 -3.31
CA HIS A 220 -7.10 -8.08 -3.95
C HIS A 220 -8.14 -9.17 -3.78
N THR A 221 -7.76 -10.44 -3.92
CA THR A 221 -8.68 -11.56 -3.64
C THR A 221 -9.12 -11.54 -2.18
N ALA A 222 -8.19 -11.47 -1.22
CA ALA A 222 -8.54 -11.45 0.19
C ALA A 222 -9.40 -10.23 0.60
N ILE A 223 -9.17 -9.07 -0.02
CA ILE A 223 -9.98 -7.86 0.17
C ILE A 223 -11.39 -8.07 -0.39
N LYS A 224 -11.52 -8.64 -1.60
CA LYS A 224 -12.84 -8.96 -2.17
C LYS A 224 -13.60 -9.94 -1.26
N ASP A 225 -12.91 -10.95 -0.72
CA ASP A 225 -13.50 -11.90 0.22
C ASP A 225 -13.92 -11.22 1.53
N ALA A 226 -13.06 -10.39 2.12
CA ALA A 226 -13.33 -9.69 3.38
C ALA A 226 -14.53 -8.72 3.30
N PHE A 227 -14.80 -8.17 2.12
CA PHE A 227 -15.91 -7.23 1.88
C PHE A 227 -17.06 -7.82 1.05
N GLU A 228 -17.06 -9.14 0.85
CA GLU A 228 -18.09 -9.89 0.11
C GLU A 228 -18.38 -9.29 -1.29
N LEU A 229 -17.32 -8.96 -2.03
CA LEU A 229 -17.39 -8.29 -3.34
C LEU A 229 -17.32 -9.28 -4.50
N GLU A 230 -18.45 -9.49 -5.14
CA GLU A 230 -18.55 -10.19 -6.42
C GLU A 230 -18.60 -9.17 -7.57
N LEU A 231 -17.61 -9.23 -8.47
CA LEU A 231 -17.49 -8.34 -9.61
C LEU A 231 -17.49 -9.13 -10.92
N THR A 232 -18.23 -8.63 -11.89
CA THR A 232 -18.10 -9.05 -13.28
C THR A 232 -16.87 -8.41 -13.92
N ALA A 233 -16.32 -9.06 -14.95
CA ALA A 233 -15.21 -8.48 -15.72
C ALA A 233 -15.55 -7.12 -16.37
N SER A 234 -16.83 -6.81 -16.59
CA SER A 234 -17.25 -5.47 -17.06
C SER A 234 -17.15 -4.41 -15.96
N GLU A 235 -17.46 -4.77 -14.72
CA GLU A 235 -17.35 -3.86 -13.57
C GLU A 235 -15.89 -3.58 -13.23
N GLU A 236 -15.03 -4.61 -13.26
CA GLU A 236 -13.58 -4.41 -13.08
C GLU A 236 -13.01 -3.45 -14.12
N ARG A 237 -13.32 -3.66 -15.41
CA ARG A 237 -12.87 -2.76 -16.49
C ARG A 237 -13.40 -1.34 -16.34
N LEU A 238 -14.61 -1.16 -15.79
CA LEU A 238 -15.16 0.17 -15.52
C LEU A 238 -14.33 0.89 -14.44
N VAL A 239 -13.98 0.17 -13.37
CA VAL A 239 -13.15 0.72 -12.29
C VAL A 239 -11.74 1.05 -12.80
N ASP A 240 -11.11 0.16 -13.57
CA ASP A 240 -9.78 0.40 -14.15
C ASP A 240 -9.77 1.64 -15.08
N ALA A 241 -10.84 1.83 -15.86
CA ALA A 241 -11.00 3.00 -16.72
C ALA A 241 -11.19 4.29 -15.91
N ALA A 242 -11.98 4.24 -14.83
CA ALA A 242 -12.17 5.37 -13.94
C ALA A 242 -10.88 5.74 -13.20
N ASP A 243 -10.15 4.76 -12.65
CA ASP A 243 -8.84 4.96 -12.03
C ASP A 243 -7.86 5.62 -13.00
N THR A 244 -7.74 5.08 -14.22
CA THR A 244 -6.84 5.63 -15.23
C THR A 244 -7.13 7.09 -15.55
N ASP A 245 -8.41 7.45 -15.74
CA ASP A 245 -8.81 8.82 -16.08
C ASP A 245 -8.65 9.78 -14.90
N VAL A 246 -9.02 9.34 -13.68
CA VAL A 246 -8.79 10.08 -12.44
C VAL A 246 -7.29 10.31 -12.23
N GLY A 247 -6.44 9.29 -12.40
CA GLY A 247 -4.99 9.43 -12.28
C GLY A 247 -4.39 10.42 -13.29
N ARG A 248 -4.88 10.44 -14.54
CA ARG A 248 -4.49 11.46 -15.54
C ARG A 248 -4.91 12.86 -15.12
N TYR A 249 -6.14 13.02 -14.62
CA TYR A 249 -6.64 14.28 -14.09
C TYR A 249 -5.73 14.76 -12.94
N GLU A 250 -5.44 13.91 -11.97
CA GLU A 250 -4.59 14.23 -10.82
C GLU A 250 -3.18 14.63 -11.25
N LEU A 251 -2.57 13.92 -12.22
CA LEU A 251 -1.27 14.29 -12.77
C LEU A 251 -1.30 15.71 -13.37
N SER A 252 -2.36 16.09 -14.07
CA SER A 252 -2.49 17.45 -14.62
C SER A 252 -2.60 18.54 -13.54
N VAL A 253 -3.25 18.22 -12.40
CA VAL A 253 -3.41 19.15 -11.28
C VAL A 253 -2.12 19.27 -10.46
N HIS A 254 -1.46 18.15 -10.19
CA HIS A 254 -0.28 18.10 -9.31
C HIS A 254 1.05 18.33 -10.05
N PHE A 255 1.07 18.19 -11.38
CA PHE A 255 2.22 18.44 -12.26
C PHE A 255 1.83 19.25 -13.51
N PRO A 256 1.32 20.48 -13.36
CA PRO A 256 0.74 21.28 -14.45
C PRO A 256 1.73 21.69 -15.56
N GLY A 257 3.04 21.49 -15.37
CA GLY A 257 4.07 21.75 -16.38
C GLY A 257 4.40 20.57 -17.29
N PHE A 258 3.87 19.37 -17.02
CA PHE A 258 4.24 18.14 -17.71
C PHE A 258 3.05 17.44 -18.40
N HIS A 259 1.82 17.85 -18.08
CA HIS A 259 0.60 17.21 -18.58
C HIS A 259 -0.40 18.27 -19.04
N GLU A 260 -0.66 18.34 -20.35
CA GLU A 260 -1.71 19.19 -20.94
C GLU A 260 -3.03 18.43 -21.02
N GLY A 261 -4.11 19.04 -20.53
CA GLY A 261 -5.48 18.54 -20.68
C GLY A 261 -5.81 17.32 -19.82
N ALA A 262 -6.44 17.56 -18.67
CA ALA A 262 -7.22 16.50 -18.03
C ALA A 262 -8.30 16.02 -19.01
N GLY A 263 -8.47 14.70 -19.15
CA GLY A 263 -9.71 14.17 -19.72
C GLY A 263 -10.91 14.71 -18.94
N GLU A 264 -12.03 14.92 -19.61
CA GLU A 264 -13.26 15.30 -18.93
C GLU A 264 -13.71 14.12 -18.05
N LEU A 265 -13.70 14.31 -16.73
CA LEU A 265 -14.29 13.39 -15.77
C LEU A 265 -15.80 13.59 -15.73
N GLU A 266 -16.56 12.50 -15.52
CA GLU A 266 -18.02 12.59 -15.36
C GLU A 266 -18.41 13.10 -13.97
N SER A 267 -17.60 12.77 -12.96
CA SER A 267 -17.74 13.31 -11.62
C SER A 267 -17.18 14.73 -11.52
N ALA A 268 -17.94 15.61 -10.86
CA ALA A 268 -17.51 16.99 -10.69
C ALA A 268 -16.40 17.14 -9.64
N HIS A 269 -16.41 16.33 -8.57
CA HIS A 269 -15.50 16.45 -7.43
C HIS A 269 -15.34 15.14 -6.64
N ASP A 270 -14.17 14.99 -6.03
CA ASP A 270 -13.77 13.97 -5.05
C ASP A 270 -14.36 14.17 -3.64
N GLY A 271 -15.12 15.25 -3.41
CA GLY A 271 -15.66 15.61 -2.09
C GLY A 271 -14.72 16.44 -1.20
N PHE A 272 -13.49 16.71 -1.65
CA PHE A 272 -12.51 17.58 -0.97
C PHE A 272 -12.44 18.98 -1.59
N GLY A 273 -12.81 19.09 -2.87
CA GLY A 273 -12.72 20.31 -3.67
C GLY A 273 -11.43 20.34 -4.50
N VAL A 274 -11.54 20.78 -5.76
CA VAL A 274 -10.50 20.66 -6.81
C VAL A 274 -9.09 21.16 -6.46
N ASN A 275 -8.93 21.99 -5.43
CA ASN A 275 -7.64 22.51 -4.99
C ASN A 275 -7.44 22.44 -3.47
N ALA A 276 -8.28 21.72 -2.73
CA ALA A 276 -8.08 21.60 -1.30
C ALA A 276 -6.83 20.75 -1.04
N PRO A 277 -5.82 21.23 -0.29
CA PRO A 277 -4.71 20.39 0.12
C PRO A 277 -5.19 19.34 1.13
N ASP A 278 -4.62 18.14 1.12
CA ASP A 278 -4.87 17.10 2.13
C ASP A 278 -4.23 17.44 3.50
N THR A 279 -3.81 18.70 3.74
CA THR A 279 -2.99 19.07 4.90
C THR A 279 -3.48 20.32 5.62
N ASP A 280 -3.52 20.23 6.96
CA ASP A 280 -2.48 20.88 7.77
C ASP A 280 -1.78 19.80 8.63
N PHE A 281 -0.46 19.73 8.62
CA PHE A 281 0.33 18.79 9.45
C PHE A 281 0.18 19.06 10.97
N GLY A 282 -0.51 20.14 11.35
CA GLY A 282 -0.96 20.42 12.73
C GLY A 282 -2.43 20.11 13.03
N ALA A 283 -3.27 19.93 12.00
CA ALA A 283 -4.68 19.57 12.09
C ALA A 283 -5.18 19.07 10.73
N GLY A 284 -5.30 17.76 10.50
CA GLY A 284 -6.09 17.29 9.34
C GLY A 284 -5.63 16.08 8.53
N THR A 285 -4.77 15.18 9.01
CA THR A 285 -4.75 13.80 8.45
C THR A 285 -6.09 13.07 8.64
N ASP A 286 -6.99 13.63 9.45
CA ASP A 286 -8.35 13.14 9.63
C ASP A 286 -9.27 13.40 8.43
N ALA A 287 -9.09 14.46 7.63
CA ALA A 287 -10.05 14.77 6.56
C ALA A 287 -10.10 13.67 5.49
N ALA A 288 -8.95 13.23 4.97
CA ALA A 288 -8.90 12.19 3.94
C ALA A 288 -9.47 10.85 4.44
N LYS A 289 -9.08 10.46 5.65
CA LYS A 289 -9.59 9.28 6.33
C LYS A 289 -11.10 9.37 6.55
N ASP A 290 -11.61 10.51 7.02
CA ASP A 290 -13.01 10.71 7.35
C ASP A 290 -13.89 10.71 6.10
N HIS A 291 -13.43 11.31 5.01
CA HIS A 291 -14.10 11.26 3.71
C HIS A 291 -14.10 9.84 3.12
N TYR A 292 -12.99 9.09 3.25
CA TYR A 292 -12.93 7.68 2.86
C TYR A 292 -13.96 6.85 3.64
N LEU A 293 -13.97 6.97 4.96
CA LEU A 293 -14.93 6.27 5.83
C LEU A 293 -16.37 6.75 5.60
N GLN A 294 -16.58 8.02 5.26
CA GLN A 294 -17.89 8.55 4.89
C GLN A 294 -18.38 7.91 3.60
N ARG A 295 -17.54 7.86 2.56
CA ARG A 295 -17.88 7.21 1.30
C ARG A 295 -18.14 5.72 1.51
N ALA A 296 -17.35 5.05 2.35
CA ALA A 296 -17.58 3.66 2.70
C ALA A 296 -18.96 3.44 3.34
N ARG A 297 -19.36 4.30 4.30
CA ARG A 297 -20.70 4.27 4.90
C ARG A 297 -21.82 4.50 3.89
N GLU A 298 -21.65 5.44 2.95
CA GLU A 298 -22.62 5.68 1.87
C GLU A 298 -22.82 4.43 0.99
N LEU A 299 -21.76 3.65 0.80
CA LEU A 299 -21.77 2.42 0.01
C LEU A 299 -22.18 1.19 0.82
N GLY A 300 -22.45 1.33 2.13
CA GLY A 300 -22.75 0.21 3.03
C GLY A 300 -21.57 -0.74 3.24
N LEU A 301 -20.35 -0.21 3.24
CA LEU A 301 -19.14 -0.87 3.72
C LEU A 301 -18.94 -0.43 5.18
N GLY A 302 -19.39 -1.23 6.15
CA GLY A 302 -19.27 -0.92 7.58
C GLY A 302 -20.14 -1.77 8.47
#